data_AF-A0A514XLF1-F1
#
_entry.id   AF-A0A514XLF1-F1
#
_cell.length_a   1.000
_cell.length_b   1.000
_cell.length_c   1.000
_cell.angle_alpha   90.00
_cell.angle_beta   90.00
_cell.angle_gamma   90.00
#
_symmetry.space_group_name_H-M   'P 1'
#
loop_
_entity.id
_entity.type
_entity.pdbx_description
1 polymer ?
#
loop_
_entity_poly.entity_id
_entity_poly.type
_entity_poly.pdbx_seq_one_letter_code
_entity_poly.pdbx_strand_id
1 'polypeptide(L)'
;MKKLIFPLIFPLTLLISSRSLAMSDIDRAILFGANAASMGTFIAQMEGEIAMIKLDYEKRFAQFESDLETNRRDLLKQTWQREIDLYRKQQVTYTDLLQKAQLRSKSYDEVVKIVEGLYKGLLKKELIVSEIAKLNEEFPVAGKDLEEILNSHQGTDIASLSSDQFEQVLLLALNIRARSSGAEQDLQNEIESLNTKIKTLENGLAELK
;
A
#
# COMPACT_ATOMS: atom_id res chain seq x y z
N MET A 1 52.46 73.78 -7.06
CA MET A 1 50.98 73.78 -6.89
C MET A 1 50.53 72.36 -6.54
N LYS A 2 50.45 72.05 -5.24
CA LYS A 2 49.80 70.84 -4.72
C LYS A 2 48.47 71.28 -4.13
N LYS A 3 47.35 70.83 -4.71
CA LYS A 3 46.00 70.81 -4.10
C LYS A 3 45.03 70.40 -5.20
N LEU A 4 44.68 69.12 -5.27
CA LEU A 4 43.44 68.61 -5.92
C LEU A 4 43.21 67.10 -5.73
N ILE A 5 43.79 66.47 -4.70
CA ILE A 5 43.55 65.03 -4.41
C ILE A 5 42.59 64.84 -3.21
N PHE A 6 42.36 65.89 -2.41
CA PHE A 6 41.57 65.81 -1.18
C PHE A 6 40.03 65.72 -1.37
N PRO A 7 39.37 66.30 -2.40
CA PRO A 7 37.91 66.25 -2.48
C PRO A 7 37.35 64.96 -3.12
N LEU A 8 38.20 64.12 -3.74
CA LEU A 8 37.77 62.86 -4.37
C LEU A 8 37.88 61.64 -3.43
N ILE A 9 38.79 61.68 -2.46
CA ILE A 9 38.98 60.59 -1.48
C ILE A 9 37.91 60.64 -0.38
N PHE A 10 37.52 61.85 0.06
CA PHE A 10 36.57 62.06 1.16
C PHE A 10 35.16 61.46 0.93
N PRO A 11 34.52 61.61 -0.26
CA PRO A 11 33.23 60.94 -0.50
C PRO A 11 33.35 59.42 -0.64
N LEU A 12 34.50 58.90 -1.13
CA LEU A 12 34.75 57.46 -1.23
C LEU A 12 34.90 56.82 0.16
N THR A 13 35.57 57.51 1.09
CA THR A 13 35.71 57.04 2.49
C THR A 13 34.37 57.04 3.23
N LEU A 14 33.47 57.98 2.93
CA LEU A 14 32.14 58.06 3.53
C LEU A 14 31.23 56.92 3.08
N LEU A 15 31.22 56.58 1.79
CA LEU A 15 30.44 55.46 1.25
C LEU A 15 30.86 54.11 1.87
N ILE A 16 32.16 53.87 2.02
CA ILE A 16 32.70 52.62 2.60
C ILE A 16 32.43 52.52 4.11
N SER A 17 32.47 53.64 4.84
CA SER A 17 32.25 53.65 6.30
C SER A 17 30.85 53.17 6.72
N SER A 18 29.82 53.41 5.89
CA SER A 18 28.43 53.11 6.22
C SER A 18 28.06 51.62 6.22
N ARG A 19 28.91 50.74 5.65
CA ARG A 19 28.72 49.27 5.67
C ARG A 19 29.75 48.52 6.54
N SER A 20 30.56 49.24 7.32
CA SER A 20 31.83 48.74 7.90
C SER A 20 31.80 48.28 9.36
N LEU A 21 30.64 48.05 9.98
CA LEU A 21 30.57 47.82 11.43
C LEU A 21 31.25 46.52 11.96
N ALA A 22 31.86 45.70 11.11
CA ALA A 22 32.51 44.44 11.51
C ALA A 22 33.93 44.19 10.92
N MET A 23 34.62 45.19 10.37
CA MET A 23 35.89 44.99 9.65
C MET A 23 37.07 45.71 10.31
N SER A 24 38.21 45.03 10.52
CA SER A 24 39.40 45.57 11.20
C SER A 24 40.11 46.66 10.38
N ASP A 25 40.87 47.54 11.02
CA ASP A 25 41.57 48.64 10.34
C ASP A 25 42.63 48.15 9.34
N ILE A 26 43.22 46.97 9.57
CA ILE A 26 44.16 46.33 8.65
C ILE A 26 43.44 45.91 7.38
N ASP A 27 42.28 45.27 7.51
CA ASP A 27 41.48 44.82 6.38
C ASP A 27 41.00 46.02 5.53
N ARG A 28 40.68 47.14 6.17
CA ARG A 28 40.32 48.39 5.47
C ARG A 28 41.50 48.98 4.70
N ALA A 29 42.70 48.98 5.29
CA ALA A 29 43.90 49.49 4.61
C ALA A 29 44.27 48.63 3.39
N ILE A 30 44.11 47.31 3.49
CA ILE A 30 44.30 46.38 2.37
C ILE A 30 43.26 46.65 1.27
N LEU A 31 41.97 46.80 1.62
CA LEU A 31 40.91 47.07 0.66
C LEU A 31 41.10 48.40 -0.07
N PHE A 32 41.50 49.44 0.66
CA PHE A 32 41.77 50.77 0.10
C PHE A 32 43.01 50.76 -0.80
N GLY A 33 44.09 50.09 -0.37
CA GLY A 33 45.32 49.94 -1.16
C GLY A 33 45.08 49.18 -2.47
N ALA A 34 44.34 48.08 -2.43
CA ALA A 34 43.97 47.30 -3.60
C ALA A 34 43.09 48.10 -4.58
N ASN A 35 42.11 48.86 -4.08
CA ASN A 35 41.26 49.69 -4.93
C ASN A 35 41.98 50.88 -5.54
N ALA A 36 42.91 51.52 -4.80
CA ALA A 36 43.75 52.57 -5.36
C ALA A 36 44.71 52.02 -6.44
N ALA A 37 45.29 50.83 -6.21
CA ALA A 37 46.18 50.17 -7.16
C ALA A 37 45.46 49.76 -8.46
N SER A 38 44.16 49.47 -8.40
CA SER A 38 43.35 49.11 -9.57
C SER A 38 42.65 50.29 -10.27
N MET A 39 43.02 51.54 -9.93
CA MET A 39 42.36 52.75 -10.42
C MET A 39 40.85 52.83 -10.09
N GLY A 40 40.46 52.30 -8.93
CA GLY A 40 39.08 52.38 -8.40
C GLY A 40 38.13 51.27 -8.86
N THR A 41 38.63 50.25 -9.56
CA THR A 41 37.80 49.18 -10.15
C THR A 41 37.73 47.90 -9.30
N PHE A 42 38.57 47.76 -8.28
CA PHE A 42 38.75 46.51 -7.52
C PHE A 42 37.48 46.12 -6.78
N ILE A 43 36.82 47.09 -6.16
CA ILE A 43 35.56 46.86 -5.44
C ILE A 43 34.48 46.40 -6.42
N ALA A 44 34.36 47.03 -7.60
CA ALA A 44 33.38 46.64 -8.61
C ALA A 44 33.65 45.24 -9.19
N GLN A 45 34.93 44.87 -9.38
CA GLN A 45 35.32 43.53 -9.80
C GLN A 45 34.99 42.48 -8.73
N MET A 46 35.32 42.75 -7.46
CA MET A 46 34.94 41.89 -6.34
C MET A 46 33.42 41.73 -6.22
N GLU A 47 32.65 42.81 -6.34
CA GLU A 47 31.19 42.74 -6.31
C GLU A 47 30.63 41.92 -7.48
N GLY A 48 31.23 42.03 -8.66
CA GLY A 48 30.90 41.21 -9.83
C GLY A 48 31.19 39.72 -9.60
N GLU A 49 32.35 39.39 -9.04
CA GLU A 49 32.71 38.00 -8.69
C GLU A 49 31.79 37.42 -7.61
N ILE A 50 31.49 38.19 -6.56
CA ILE A 50 30.54 37.79 -5.50
C ILE A 50 29.15 37.56 -6.09
N ALA A 51 28.69 38.44 -6.99
CA ALA A 51 27.39 38.28 -7.66
C ALA A 51 27.35 37.01 -8.53
N MET A 52 28.43 36.71 -9.26
CA MET A 52 28.55 35.49 -10.06
C MET A 52 28.54 34.22 -9.19
N ILE A 53 29.27 34.21 -8.08
CA ILE A 53 29.28 33.09 -7.13
C ILE A 53 27.89 32.88 -6.54
N LYS A 54 27.22 33.97 -6.11
CA LYS A 54 25.87 33.90 -5.57
C LYS A 54 24.88 33.35 -6.60
N LEU A 55 24.97 33.80 -7.84
CA LEU A 55 24.10 33.35 -8.93
C LEU A 55 24.36 31.88 -9.30
N ASP A 56 25.61 31.41 -9.27
CA ASP A 56 25.93 29.99 -9.48
C ASP A 56 25.38 29.13 -8.33
N TYR A 57 25.49 29.61 -7.09
CA TYR A 57 24.91 28.93 -5.93
C TYR A 57 23.37 28.83 -6.04
N GLU A 58 22.68 29.92 -6.35
CA GLU A 58 21.22 29.94 -6.51
C GLU A 58 20.76 28.99 -7.62
N LYS A 59 21.48 28.93 -8.75
CA LYS A 59 21.19 27.97 -9.83
C LYS A 59 21.34 26.53 -9.39
N ARG A 60 22.46 26.18 -8.75
CA ARG A 60 22.71 24.81 -8.27
C ARG A 60 21.71 24.41 -7.19
N PHE A 61 21.35 25.34 -6.32
CA PHE A 61 20.34 25.11 -5.29
C PHE A 61 18.97 24.84 -5.89
N ALA A 62 18.51 25.66 -6.84
CA ALA A 62 17.25 25.43 -7.55
C ALA A 62 17.24 24.10 -8.33
N GLN A 63 18.38 23.73 -8.93
CA GLN A 63 18.51 22.45 -9.62
C GLN A 63 18.44 21.27 -8.63
N PHE A 64 19.12 21.38 -7.49
CA PHE A 64 19.04 20.38 -6.43
C PHE A 64 17.61 20.20 -5.88
N GLU A 65 16.87 21.29 -5.66
CA GLU A 65 15.47 21.23 -5.24
C GLU A 65 14.60 20.51 -6.30
N SER A 66 14.76 20.85 -7.58
CA SER A 66 14.06 20.18 -8.68
C SER A 66 14.39 18.68 -8.76
N ASP A 67 15.66 18.32 -8.60
CA ASP A 67 16.11 16.93 -8.60
C ASP A 67 15.54 16.17 -7.40
N LEU A 68 15.49 16.80 -6.22
CA LEU A 68 14.90 16.22 -5.01
C LEU A 68 13.40 15.98 -5.19
N GLU A 69 12.67 16.94 -5.75
CA GLU A 69 11.25 16.79 -6.06
C GLU A 69 10.99 15.65 -7.05
N THR A 70 11.82 15.55 -8.09
CA THR A 70 11.72 14.49 -9.11
C THR A 70 11.97 13.13 -8.47
N ASN A 71 13.06 12.99 -7.70
CA ASN A 71 13.40 11.75 -7.00
C ASN A 71 12.31 11.34 -6.00
N ARG A 72 11.71 12.30 -5.29
CA ARG A 72 10.60 12.04 -4.37
C ARG A 72 9.37 11.52 -5.12
N ARG A 73 9.02 12.13 -6.27
CA ARG A 73 7.90 11.66 -7.11
C ARG A 73 8.15 10.26 -7.64
N ASP A 74 9.37 9.98 -8.10
CA ASP A 74 9.73 8.66 -8.64
C ASP A 74 9.72 7.58 -7.56
N LEU A 75 10.23 7.89 -6.36
CA LEU A 75 10.15 6.97 -5.22
C LEU A 75 8.69 6.67 -4.84
N LEU A 76 7.83 7.68 -4.78
CA LEU A 76 6.40 7.51 -4.52
C LEU A 76 5.75 6.61 -5.57
N LYS A 77 6.04 6.83 -6.86
CA LYS A 77 5.56 5.98 -7.95
C LYS A 77 5.98 4.52 -7.77
N GLN A 78 7.26 4.28 -7.47
CA GLN A 78 7.78 2.94 -7.23
C GLN A 78 7.11 2.26 -6.03
N THR A 79 6.90 3.00 -4.92
CA THR A 79 6.22 2.45 -3.74
C THR A 79 4.77 2.09 -4.01
N TRP A 80 4.01 2.95 -4.67
CA TRP A 80 2.61 2.68 -5.00
C TRP A 80 2.46 1.56 -6.01
N GLN A 81 3.35 1.48 -7.01
CA GLN A 81 3.36 0.36 -7.95
C GLN A 81 3.62 -0.97 -7.23
N ARG A 82 4.57 -0.99 -6.28
CA ARG A 82 4.87 -2.17 -5.48
C ARG A 82 3.67 -2.59 -4.60
N GLU A 83 2.97 -1.64 -4.01
CA GLU A 83 1.76 -1.92 -3.22
C GLU A 83 0.62 -2.48 -4.09
N ILE A 84 0.38 -1.92 -5.28
CA ILE A 84 -0.58 -2.44 -6.25
C ILE A 84 -0.26 -3.89 -6.58
N ASP A 85 1.01 -4.20 -6.86
CA ASP A 85 1.42 -5.57 -7.19
C ASP A 85 1.21 -6.54 -6.02
N LEU A 86 1.41 -6.09 -4.78
CA LEU A 86 1.12 -6.88 -3.58
C LEU A 86 -0.39 -7.13 -3.42
N TYR A 87 -1.21 -6.09 -3.56
CA TYR A 87 -2.66 -6.23 -3.45
C TYR A 87 -3.25 -7.10 -4.57
N ARG A 88 -2.73 -7.03 -5.79
CA ARG A 88 -3.14 -7.93 -6.88
C ARG A 88 -2.79 -9.39 -6.59
N LYS A 89 -1.61 -9.67 -6.01
CA LYS A 89 -1.25 -11.03 -5.57
C LYS A 89 -2.20 -11.55 -4.47
N GLN A 90 -2.53 -10.71 -3.50
CA GLN A 90 -3.49 -11.05 -2.45
C GLN A 90 -4.89 -11.29 -3.04
N GLN A 91 -5.33 -10.45 -3.98
CA GLN A 91 -6.61 -10.60 -4.66
C GLN A 91 -6.72 -11.93 -5.40
N VAL A 92 -5.68 -12.35 -6.13
CA VAL A 92 -5.66 -13.66 -6.80
C VAL A 92 -5.79 -14.79 -5.77
N THR A 93 -5.09 -14.67 -4.65
CA THR A 93 -5.13 -15.67 -3.56
C THR A 93 -6.52 -15.77 -2.94
N TYR A 94 -7.14 -14.63 -2.61
CA TYR A 94 -8.50 -14.61 -2.04
C TYR A 94 -9.55 -15.06 -3.04
N THR A 95 -9.40 -14.75 -4.33
CA THR A 95 -10.30 -15.26 -5.38
C THR A 95 -10.23 -16.79 -5.49
N ASP A 96 -9.04 -17.39 -5.42
CA ASP A 96 -8.87 -18.85 -5.40
C ASP A 96 -9.50 -19.47 -4.14
N LEU A 97 -9.28 -18.85 -2.97
CA LEU A 97 -9.93 -19.28 -1.73
C LEU A 97 -11.46 -19.18 -1.80
N LEU A 98 -11.99 -18.10 -2.39
CA LEU A 98 -13.43 -17.92 -2.59
C LEU A 98 -13.99 -19.00 -3.51
N GLN A 99 -13.31 -19.33 -4.62
CA GLN A 99 -13.75 -20.40 -5.52
C GLN A 99 -13.78 -21.75 -4.80
N LYS A 100 -12.77 -22.05 -3.98
CA LYS A 100 -12.74 -23.27 -3.15
C LYS A 100 -13.85 -23.29 -2.10
N ALA A 101 -14.12 -22.15 -1.47
CA ALA A 101 -15.21 -22.01 -0.50
C ALA A 101 -16.58 -22.24 -1.18
N GLN A 102 -16.81 -21.64 -2.36
CA GLN A 102 -18.02 -21.84 -3.16
C GLN A 102 -18.25 -23.29 -3.59
N LEU A 103 -17.19 -24.01 -3.96
CA LEU A 103 -17.28 -25.43 -4.26
C LEU A 103 -17.67 -26.25 -3.02
N ARG A 104 -17.08 -25.94 -1.86
CA ARG A 104 -17.45 -26.60 -0.59
C ARG A 104 -18.85 -26.23 -0.11
N SER A 105 -19.29 -25.00 -0.26
CA SER A 105 -20.63 -24.58 0.13
C SER A 105 -21.71 -25.31 -0.68
N LYS A 106 -21.48 -25.50 -1.99
CA LYS A 106 -22.34 -26.36 -2.83
C LYS A 106 -22.37 -27.81 -2.34
N SER A 107 -21.21 -28.37 -1.97
CA SER A 107 -21.10 -29.68 -1.35
C SER A 107 -21.96 -29.78 -0.08
N TYR A 108 -21.88 -28.78 0.80
CA TYR A 108 -22.69 -28.72 2.02
C TYR A 108 -24.18 -28.48 1.77
N ASP A 109 -24.56 -27.72 0.73
CA ASP A 109 -25.95 -27.58 0.31
C ASP A 109 -26.56 -28.93 -0.11
N GLU A 110 -25.78 -29.75 -0.83
CA GLU A 110 -26.18 -31.11 -1.21
C GLU A 110 -26.31 -32.01 0.02
N VAL A 111 -25.32 -31.98 0.93
CA VAL A 111 -25.36 -32.70 2.20
C VAL A 111 -26.61 -32.34 3.02
N VAL A 112 -26.91 -31.05 3.17
CA VAL A 112 -28.11 -30.61 3.92
C VAL A 112 -29.39 -31.11 3.24
N LYS A 113 -29.49 -31.05 1.91
CA LYS A 113 -30.67 -31.59 1.18
C LYS A 113 -30.85 -33.09 1.42
N ILE A 114 -29.74 -33.84 1.42
CA ILE A 114 -29.75 -35.29 1.67
C ILE A 114 -30.26 -35.55 3.10
N VAL A 115 -29.66 -34.91 4.11
CA VAL A 115 -30.05 -35.09 5.51
C VAL A 115 -31.49 -34.62 5.76
N GLU A 116 -31.94 -33.51 5.16
CA GLU A 116 -33.32 -33.07 5.23
C GLU A 116 -34.30 -34.06 4.58
N GLY A 117 -33.94 -34.65 3.43
CA GLY A 117 -34.75 -35.66 2.75
C GLY A 117 -34.90 -36.93 3.58
N LEU A 118 -33.82 -37.32 4.26
CA LEU A 118 -33.81 -38.43 5.21
C LEU A 118 -34.68 -38.14 6.45
N TYR A 119 -34.70 -36.89 6.93
CA TYR A 119 -35.50 -36.45 8.08
C TYR A 119 -37.00 -36.26 7.76
N LYS A 120 -37.36 -35.75 6.57
CA LYS A 120 -38.74 -35.48 6.14
C LYS A 120 -39.57 -36.74 5.79
N GLY A 121 -38.94 -37.93 5.85
CA GLY A 121 -39.60 -39.22 6.11
C GLY A 121 -39.99 -40.05 4.89
N LEU A 122 -39.11 -40.95 4.40
CA LEU A 122 -39.51 -42.02 3.44
C LEU A 122 -38.55 -43.22 3.25
N LEU A 123 -37.39 -43.30 3.91
CA LEU A 123 -36.44 -44.39 3.67
C LEU A 123 -36.25 -45.24 4.93
N LYS A 124 -36.55 -46.54 4.82
CA LYS A 124 -36.09 -47.55 5.79
C LYS A 124 -34.57 -47.41 5.95
N LYS A 125 -34.05 -47.68 7.14
CA LYS A 125 -32.62 -47.60 7.51
C LYS A 125 -31.64 -48.13 6.44
N GLU A 126 -32.05 -49.18 5.72
CA GLU A 126 -31.31 -49.85 4.65
C GLU A 126 -31.13 -49.01 3.37
N LEU A 127 -32.09 -48.13 3.06
CA LEU A 127 -32.04 -47.25 1.90
C LEU A 127 -31.13 -46.04 2.12
N ILE A 128 -30.94 -45.63 3.37
CA ILE A 128 -30.08 -44.49 3.73
C ILE A 128 -28.62 -44.79 3.39
N VAL A 129 -28.16 -45.99 3.73
CA VAL A 129 -26.80 -46.46 3.45
C VAL A 129 -26.58 -46.64 1.94
N SER A 130 -27.58 -47.15 1.21
CA SER A 130 -27.48 -47.29 -0.25
C SER A 130 -27.49 -45.95 -0.98
N GLU A 131 -28.25 -44.97 -0.48
CA GLU A 131 -28.30 -43.64 -1.09
C GLU A 131 -27.02 -42.87 -0.82
N ILE A 132 -26.45 -42.96 0.39
CA ILE A 132 -25.13 -42.41 0.72
C ILE A 132 -24.04 -43.07 -0.13
N ALA A 133 -24.10 -44.39 -0.36
CA ALA A 133 -23.15 -45.08 -1.23
C ALA A 133 -23.25 -44.62 -2.70
N LYS A 134 -24.47 -44.47 -3.24
CA LYS A 134 -24.68 -43.91 -4.59
C LYS A 134 -24.21 -42.45 -4.68
N LEU A 135 -24.42 -41.67 -3.64
CA LEU A 135 -23.98 -40.27 -3.60
C LEU A 135 -22.47 -40.13 -3.43
N ASN A 136 -21.80 -41.06 -2.75
CA ASN A 136 -20.34 -41.18 -2.76
C ASN A 136 -19.80 -41.48 -4.17
N GLU A 137 -20.56 -42.20 -5.00
CA GLU A 137 -20.22 -42.46 -6.40
C GLU A 137 -20.49 -41.24 -7.31
N GLU A 138 -21.61 -40.52 -7.11
CA GLU A 138 -21.98 -39.35 -7.92
C GLU A 138 -21.24 -38.06 -7.52
N PHE A 139 -21.03 -37.86 -6.22
CA PHE A 139 -20.43 -36.66 -5.61
C PHE A 139 -19.40 -37.05 -4.53
N PRO A 140 -18.21 -37.52 -4.92
CA PRO A 140 -17.20 -38.07 -3.99
C PRO A 140 -16.63 -37.06 -2.99
N VAL A 141 -16.86 -35.75 -3.19
CA VAL A 141 -16.47 -34.70 -2.24
C VAL A 141 -17.54 -34.52 -1.17
N ALA A 142 -18.82 -34.43 -1.57
CA ALA A 142 -19.95 -34.28 -0.64
C ALA A 142 -20.15 -35.50 0.25
N GLY A 143 -19.94 -36.70 -0.28
CA GLY A 143 -20.02 -37.90 0.53
C GLY A 143 -18.87 -38.04 1.54
N LYS A 144 -17.66 -37.54 1.23
CA LYS A 144 -16.57 -37.40 2.21
C LYS A 144 -16.88 -36.38 3.31
N ASP A 145 -17.42 -35.22 2.93
CA ASP A 145 -17.83 -34.19 3.89
C ASP A 145 -18.95 -34.72 4.82
N LEU A 146 -19.89 -35.51 4.28
CA LEU A 146 -20.92 -36.21 5.05
C LEU A 146 -20.32 -37.25 6.01
N GLU A 147 -19.41 -38.09 5.54
CA GLU A 147 -18.68 -39.07 6.37
C GLU A 147 -17.90 -38.37 7.48
N GLU A 148 -17.27 -37.23 7.22
CA GLU A 148 -16.55 -36.45 8.22
C GLU A 148 -17.50 -35.90 9.29
N ILE A 149 -18.67 -35.37 8.89
CA ILE A 149 -19.71 -34.90 9.83
C ILE A 149 -20.24 -36.06 10.67
N LEU A 150 -20.49 -37.22 10.07
CA LEU A 150 -20.97 -38.41 10.77
C LEU A 150 -19.91 -38.99 11.72
N ASN A 151 -18.65 -39.07 11.29
CA ASN A 151 -17.54 -39.52 12.14
C ASN A 151 -17.28 -38.57 13.31
N SER A 152 -17.46 -37.26 13.11
CA SER A 152 -17.37 -36.27 14.17
C SER A 152 -18.48 -36.41 15.21
N HIS A 153 -19.61 -37.04 14.85
CA HIS A 153 -20.70 -37.41 15.74
C HIS A 153 -20.52 -38.84 16.26
N GLN A 154 -19.57 -39.01 17.18
CA GLN A 154 -19.31 -40.25 17.95
C GLN A 154 -18.89 -41.52 17.17
N GLY A 155 -18.46 -41.42 15.91
CA GLY A 155 -18.03 -42.59 15.13
C GLY A 155 -19.12 -43.64 14.93
N THR A 156 -20.38 -43.24 15.04
CA THR A 156 -21.53 -44.13 14.92
C THR A 156 -21.84 -44.43 13.46
N ASP A 157 -21.97 -45.73 13.18
CA ASP A 157 -22.42 -46.25 11.90
C ASP A 157 -23.81 -45.69 11.57
N ILE A 158 -24.02 -45.18 10.34
CA ILE A 158 -25.28 -44.52 9.91
C ILE A 158 -26.49 -45.43 10.18
N ALA A 159 -26.27 -46.74 10.06
CA ALA A 159 -27.23 -47.78 10.33
C ALA A 159 -27.60 -47.97 11.82
N SER A 160 -27.10 -47.14 12.74
CA SER A 160 -27.37 -47.23 14.19
C SER A 160 -28.05 -45.99 14.78
N LEU A 161 -28.10 -44.87 14.06
CA LEU A 161 -28.56 -43.57 14.57
C LEU A 161 -30.06 -43.55 14.91
N SER A 162 -30.41 -42.95 16.05
CA SER A 162 -31.79 -42.62 16.44
C SER A 162 -32.29 -41.34 15.76
N SER A 163 -33.60 -41.07 15.81
CA SER A 163 -34.19 -39.83 15.27
C SER A 163 -33.53 -38.58 15.84
N ASP A 164 -33.29 -38.54 17.16
CA ASP A 164 -32.68 -37.40 17.85
C ASP A 164 -31.20 -37.21 17.43
N GLN A 165 -30.48 -38.30 17.17
CA GLN A 165 -29.10 -38.23 16.67
C GLN A 165 -29.08 -37.73 15.21
N PHE A 166 -30.10 -38.05 14.42
CA PHE A 166 -30.26 -37.55 13.07
C PHE A 166 -30.54 -36.04 13.01
N GLU A 167 -31.35 -35.54 13.93
CA GLU A 167 -31.58 -34.11 14.11
C GLU A 167 -30.29 -33.36 14.48
N GLN A 168 -29.46 -33.95 15.35
CA GLN A 168 -28.15 -33.37 15.67
C GLN A 168 -27.20 -33.32 14.47
N VAL A 169 -27.17 -34.36 13.64
CA VAL A 169 -26.39 -34.38 12.38
C VAL A 169 -26.91 -33.30 11.42
N LEU A 170 -28.22 -33.12 11.30
CA LEU A 170 -28.82 -32.04 10.50
C LEU A 170 -28.41 -30.66 11.02
N LEU A 171 -28.46 -30.43 12.33
CA LEU A 171 -28.03 -29.18 12.94
C LEU A 171 -26.54 -28.90 12.72
N LEU A 172 -25.68 -29.93 12.79
CA LEU A 172 -24.26 -29.82 12.48
C LEU A 172 -24.03 -29.46 11.01
N ALA A 173 -24.71 -30.14 10.08
CA ALA A 173 -24.61 -29.85 8.65
C ALA A 173 -25.08 -28.41 8.33
N LEU A 174 -26.19 -27.96 8.93
CA LEU A 174 -26.69 -26.59 8.79
C LEU A 174 -25.71 -25.56 9.39
N ASN A 175 -25.07 -25.86 10.51
CA ASN A 175 -24.08 -24.97 11.13
C ASN A 175 -22.81 -24.86 10.27
N ILE A 176 -22.31 -25.99 9.75
CA ILE A 176 -21.14 -26.00 8.87
C ILE A 176 -21.44 -25.23 7.57
N ARG A 177 -22.62 -25.43 6.97
CA ARG A 177 -23.10 -24.65 5.84
C ARG A 177 -23.13 -23.14 6.15
N ALA A 178 -23.71 -22.76 7.29
CA ALA A 178 -23.78 -21.36 7.71
C ALA A 178 -22.39 -20.74 7.89
N ARG A 179 -21.44 -21.47 8.48
CA ARG A 179 -20.03 -21.04 8.60
C ARG A 179 -19.34 -20.89 7.25
N SER A 180 -19.57 -21.83 6.33
CA SER A 180 -19.01 -21.76 4.97
C SER A 180 -19.53 -20.53 4.23
N SER A 181 -20.83 -20.25 4.31
CA SER A 181 -21.45 -19.06 3.72
C SER A 181 -20.94 -17.76 4.36
N GLY A 182 -20.71 -17.75 5.68
CA GLY A 182 -20.06 -16.62 6.36
C GLY A 182 -18.65 -16.37 5.84
N ALA A 183 -17.84 -17.43 5.70
CA ALA A 183 -16.48 -17.33 5.16
C ALA A 183 -16.44 -16.85 3.70
N GLU A 184 -17.42 -17.24 2.87
CA GLU A 184 -17.57 -16.71 1.51
C GLU A 184 -17.82 -15.20 1.50
N GLN A 185 -18.74 -14.74 2.35
CA GLN A 185 -19.06 -13.33 2.46
C GLN A 185 -17.84 -12.53 2.93
N ASP A 186 -17.09 -13.03 3.91
CA ASP A 186 -15.87 -12.41 4.41
C ASP A 186 -14.80 -12.31 3.31
N LEU A 187 -14.58 -13.39 2.55
CA LEU A 187 -13.65 -13.40 1.42
C LEU A 187 -14.08 -12.42 0.32
N GLN A 188 -15.37 -12.33 0.03
CA GLN A 188 -15.90 -11.40 -0.96
C GLN A 188 -15.70 -9.94 -0.52
N ASN A 189 -15.99 -9.63 0.75
CA ASN A 189 -15.76 -8.31 1.34
C ASN A 189 -14.26 -7.92 1.26
N GLU A 190 -13.36 -8.86 1.54
CA GLU A 190 -11.91 -8.62 1.49
C GLU A 190 -11.43 -8.36 0.05
N ILE A 191 -11.96 -9.07 -0.94
CA ILE A 191 -11.68 -8.82 -2.37
C ILE A 191 -12.18 -7.44 -2.79
N GLU A 192 -13.38 -7.03 -2.36
CA GLU A 192 -13.92 -5.69 -2.64
C GLU A 192 -13.06 -4.59 -1.98
N SER A 193 -12.65 -4.79 -0.74
CA SER A 193 -11.71 -3.91 -0.03
C SER A 193 -10.38 -3.77 -0.78
N LEU A 194 -9.78 -4.86 -1.25
CA LEU A 194 -8.56 -4.81 -2.05
C LEU A 194 -8.76 -4.08 -3.38
N ASN A 195 -9.89 -4.32 -4.07
CA ASN A 195 -10.21 -3.62 -5.31
C ASN A 195 -10.32 -2.10 -5.12
N THR A 196 -10.92 -1.66 -4.02
CA THR A 196 -10.99 -0.21 -3.71
C THR A 196 -9.60 0.36 -3.47
N LYS A 197 -8.75 -0.30 -2.67
CA LYS A 197 -7.36 0.11 -2.41
C LYS A 197 -6.53 0.19 -3.70
N ILE A 198 -6.63 -0.81 -4.57
CA ILE A 198 -5.94 -0.82 -5.87
C ILE A 198 -6.38 0.37 -6.71
N LYS A 199 -7.69 0.61 -6.85
CA LYS A 199 -8.21 1.76 -7.61
C LYS A 199 -7.74 3.10 -7.05
N THR A 200 -7.72 3.26 -5.73
CA THR A 200 -7.22 4.49 -5.10
C THR A 200 -5.75 4.73 -5.42
N LEU A 201 -4.90 3.69 -5.35
CA LEU A 201 -3.48 3.79 -5.71
C LEU A 201 -3.26 4.02 -7.21
N GLU A 202 -4.05 3.38 -8.08
CA GLU A 202 -4.00 3.59 -9.53
C GLU A 202 -4.39 5.03 -9.92
N ASN A 203 -5.44 5.58 -9.29
CA ASN A 203 -5.84 6.97 -9.49
C ASN A 203 -4.75 7.93 -9.00
N GLY A 204 -4.19 7.69 -7.82
CA GLY A 204 -3.07 8.48 -7.31
C GLY A 204 -1.87 8.44 -8.26
N LEU A 205 -1.50 7.26 -8.79
CA LEU A 205 -0.41 7.13 -9.75
C LEU A 205 -0.67 7.91 -11.04
N ALA A 206 -1.93 7.98 -11.49
CA ALA A 206 -2.32 8.77 -12.65
C ALA A 206 -2.19 10.28 -12.40
N GLU A 207 -2.49 10.74 -11.19
CA GLU A 207 -2.35 12.15 -10.77
C GLU A 207 -0.88 12.57 -10.58
N LEU A 208 0.03 11.62 -10.33
CA LEU A 208 1.47 11.85 -10.22
C LEU A 208 2.20 11.90 -11.59
N LYS A 209 1.48 11.78 -12.72
CA LYS A 209 2.03 11.96 -14.07
C LYS A 209 2.25 13.43 -14.39
#